data_AF-A0A1G0JCY7-F1
#
_entry.id   AF-A0A1G0JCY7-F1
#
_cell.length_a   1.000
_cell.length_b   1.000
_cell.length_c   1.000
_cell.angle_alpha   90.00
_cell.angle_beta   90.00
_cell.angle_gamma   90.00
#
_symmetry.space_group_name_H-M   'P 1'
#
loop_
_entity.id
_entity.type
_entity.pdbx_description
1 polymer ?
#
loop_
_entity_poly.entity_id
_entity_poly.type
_entity_poly.pdbx_seq_one_letter_code
_entity_poly.pdbx_strand_id
1 'polypeptide(L)'
;MEKWLIEVRHSLDEAIAKATGGSIPLQNLYMLAPIMYSEAHKMRNEKLLQEMIDASDDQVAADVSLDAKSKEQYKFHFVSSYLFCFVVAGKIEEMQYDRIMDYVCERLDLFEDDHDHD
;
A
#
# COMPACT_ATOMS: atom_id res chain seq x y z
N MET A 1 -13.91 -11.79 1.09
CA MET A 1 -12.82 -11.05 1.77
C MET A 1 -11.47 -11.73 1.58
N GLU A 2 -11.39 -13.05 1.74
CA GLU A 2 -10.14 -13.83 1.55
C GLU A 2 -9.35 -13.52 0.27
N LYS A 3 -10.01 -13.32 -0.87
CA LYS A 3 -9.34 -12.90 -2.12
C LYS A 3 -8.44 -11.68 -1.96
N TRP A 4 -8.87 -10.70 -1.15
CA TRP A 4 -8.13 -9.46 -0.95
C TRP A 4 -6.91 -9.69 -0.07
N LEU A 5 -7.01 -10.58 0.92
CA LEU A 5 -5.88 -10.99 1.74
C LEU A 5 -4.80 -11.69 0.91
N ILE A 6 -5.20 -12.56 -0.03
CA ILE A 6 -4.27 -13.23 -0.95
C ILE A 6 -3.62 -12.20 -1.89
N GLU A 7 -4.43 -11.34 -2.48
CA GLU A 7 -3.98 -10.28 -3.41
C GLU A 7 -2.95 -9.37 -2.76
N VAL A 8 -3.28 -8.76 -1.61
CA VAL A 8 -2.39 -7.79 -0.96
C VAL A 8 -1.15 -8.45 -0.37
N ARG A 9 -1.26 -9.70 0.14
CA ARG A 9 -0.09 -10.44 0.63
C ARG A 9 0.88 -10.72 -0.51
N HIS A 10 0.40 -11.23 -1.64
CA HIS A 10 1.22 -11.50 -2.81
C HIS A 10 1.92 -10.22 -3.29
N SER A 11 1.17 -9.13 -3.42
CA SER A 11 1.72 -7.84 -3.87
C SER A 11 2.72 -7.25 -2.86
N LEU A 12 2.49 -7.38 -1.56
CA LEU A 12 3.42 -6.91 -0.52
C LEU A 12 4.73 -7.72 -0.55
N ASP A 13 4.64 -9.04 -0.64
CA ASP A 13 5.82 -9.92 -0.70
C ASP A 13 6.66 -9.61 -1.95
N GLU A 14 6.02 -9.42 -3.11
CA GLU A 14 6.70 -9.03 -4.35
C GLU A 14 7.33 -7.63 -4.24
N ALA A 15 6.66 -6.66 -3.62
CA ALA A 15 7.19 -5.32 -3.41
C ALA A 15 8.45 -5.34 -2.54
N ILE A 16 8.42 -6.08 -1.43
CA ILE A 16 9.56 -6.23 -0.52
C ILE A 16 10.74 -6.88 -1.25
N ALA A 17 10.48 -7.92 -2.06
CA ALA A 17 11.51 -8.55 -2.88
C ALA A 17 12.12 -7.58 -3.89
N LYS A 18 11.30 -6.79 -4.61
CA LYS A 18 11.75 -5.76 -5.55
C LYS A 18 12.57 -4.67 -4.85
N ALA A 19 12.13 -4.20 -3.68
CA ALA A 19 12.84 -3.17 -2.92
C ALA A 19 14.20 -3.67 -2.41
N THR A 20 14.25 -4.89 -1.87
CA THR A 20 15.50 -5.51 -1.38
C THR A 20 16.48 -5.77 -2.53
N GLY A 21 16.00 -6.22 -3.69
CA GLY A 21 16.83 -6.42 -4.89
C GLY A 21 17.29 -5.13 -5.57
N GLY A 22 16.50 -4.06 -5.48
CA GLY A 22 16.77 -2.76 -6.08
C GLY A 22 17.47 -1.75 -5.16
N SER A 23 17.75 -2.11 -3.90
CA SER A 23 18.24 -1.18 -2.87
C SER A 23 17.32 0.04 -2.64
N ILE A 24 16.01 -0.15 -2.79
CA ILE A 24 15.01 0.88 -2.48
C ILE A 24 14.80 0.88 -0.95
N PRO A 25 14.89 2.05 -0.28
CA PRO A 25 14.55 2.15 1.14
C PRO A 25 13.13 1.65 1.40
N LEU A 26 12.95 0.81 2.42
CA LEU A 26 11.63 0.24 2.75
C LEU A 26 10.60 1.32 3.04
N GLN A 27 10.99 2.48 3.58
CA GLN A 27 10.09 3.61 3.82
C GLN A 27 9.44 4.15 2.54
N ASN A 28 10.05 3.90 1.37
CA ASN A 28 9.54 4.30 0.07
C ASN A 28 8.82 3.15 -0.66
N LEU A 29 8.55 2.03 0.02
CA LEU A 29 7.93 0.85 -0.59
C LEU A 29 6.58 1.18 -1.22
N TYR A 30 5.81 2.07 -0.61
CA TYR A 30 4.50 2.50 -1.11
C TYR A 30 4.53 3.06 -2.54
N MET A 31 5.66 3.65 -2.98
CA MET A 31 5.83 4.17 -4.34
C MET A 31 5.74 3.06 -5.40
N LEU A 32 5.96 1.80 -5.02
CA LEU A 32 5.79 0.65 -5.92
C LEU A 32 4.32 0.27 -6.12
N ALA A 33 3.41 0.68 -5.23
CA ALA A 33 2.02 0.23 -5.28
C ALA A 33 1.28 0.62 -6.58
N PRO A 34 1.32 1.89 -7.06
CA PRO A 34 0.73 2.27 -8.34
C PRO A 34 1.34 1.53 -9.53
N ILE A 35 2.66 1.32 -9.52
CA ILE A 35 3.39 0.63 -10.59
C ILE A 35 2.95 -0.84 -10.66
N MET A 36 2.94 -1.52 -9.51
CA MET A 36 2.56 -2.92 -9.42
C MET A 36 1.08 -3.14 -9.74
N TYR A 37 0.20 -2.25 -9.30
CA TYR A 37 -1.20 -2.26 -9.70
C TYR A 37 -1.32 -2.13 -11.23
N SER A 38 -0.63 -1.15 -11.82
CA SER A 38 -0.61 -0.93 -13.27
C SER A 38 -0.16 -2.17 -14.05
N GLU A 39 0.93 -2.82 -13.60
CA GLU A 39 1.47 -4.05 -14.19
C GLU A 39 0.46 -5.21 -14.09
N ALA A 40 -0.07 -5.47 -12.89
CA ALA A 40 -1.03 -6.55 -12.62
C ALA A 40 -2.31 -6.41 -13.46
N HIS A 41 -2.77 -5.18 -13.66
CA HIS A 41 -3.99 -4.88 -14.42
C HIS A 41 -3.75 -4.52 -15.89
N LYS A 42 -2.50 -4.63 -16.39
CA LYS A 42 -2.10 -4.30 -17.76
C LYS A 42 -2.56 -2.90 -18.18
N MET A 43 -2.51 -1.96 -17.25
CA MET A 43 -2.97 -0.60 -17.47
C MET A 43 -2.04 0.11 -18.46
N ARG A 44 -2.63 0.86 -19.39
CA ARG A 44 -1.90 1.69 -20.38
C ARG A 44 -2.23 3.17 -20.25
N ASN A 45 -2.95 3.55 -19.22
CA ASN A 45 -3.40 4.91 -18.99
C ASN A 45 -2.40 5.61 -18.05
N GLU A 46 -1.47 6.35 -18.65
CA GLU A 46 -0.45 7.12 -17.91
C GLU A 46 -1.08 8.18 -16.99
N LYS A 47 -2.19 8.80 -17.39
CA LYS A 47 -2.88 9.79 -16.54
C LYS A 47 -3.42 9.13 -15.28
N LEU A 48 -4.04 7.96 -15.42
CA LEU A 48 -4.56 7.22 -14.28
C LEU A 48 -3.43 6.68 -13.38
N LEU A 49 -2.29 6.29 -13.96
CA LEU A 49 -1.11 5.94 -13.18
C LEU A 49 -0.62 7.14 -12.36
N GLN A 50 -0.55 8.32 -12.97
CA GLN A 50 -0.13 9.52 -12.27
C GLN A 50 -1.10 9.87 -11.13
N GLU A 51 -2.42 9.77 -11.36
CA GLU A 51 -3.42 9.96 -10.31
C GLU A 51 -3.24 9.00 -9.13
N MET A 52 -2.87 7.74 -9.38
CA MET A 52 -2.57 6.77 -8.32
C MET A 52 -1.28 7.09 -7.56
N ILE A 53 -0.26 7.60 -8.26
CA ILE A 53 0.99 8.05 -7.65
C ILE A 53 0.71 9.24 -6.72
N ASP A 54 0.06 10.28 -7.24
CA ASP A 54 -0.25 11.49 -6.48
C ASP A 54 -1.10 11.16 -5.24
N ALA A 55 -2.11 10.29 -5.40
CA ALA A 55 -2.95 9.84 -4.28
C ALA A 55 -2.18 9.04 -3.22
N SER A 56 -1.22 8.22 -3.63
CA SER A 56 -0.41 7.42 -2.70
C SER A 56 0.57 8.32 -1.93
N ASP A 57 1.19 9.27 -2.62
CA ASP A 57 2.08 10.28 -2.02
C ASP A 57 1.30 11.14 -1.01
N ASP A 58 0.11 11.62 -1.37
CA ASP A 58 -0.74 12.42 -0.48
C ASP A 58 -1.17 11.65 0.78
N GLN A 59 -1.53 10.37 0.64
CA GLN A 59 -1.92 9.52 1.78
C GLN A 59 -0.76 9.36 2.77
N VAL A 60 0.42 8.98 2.28
CA VAL A 60 1.59 8.75 3.14
C VAL A 60 2.12 10.07 3.70
N ALA A 61 2.11 11.15 2.93
CA ALA A 61 2.52 12.48 3.40
C ALA A 61 1.62 12.97 4.53
N ALA A 62 0.30 12.73 4.45
CA ALA A 62 -0.63 13.05 5.53
C ALA A 62 -0.28 12.31 6.81
N ASP A 63 -0.08 10.99 6.76
CA ASP A 63 0.27 10.17 7.91
C ASP A 63 1.61 10.59 8.53
N VAL A 64 2.64 10.81 7.71
CA VAL A 64 3.97 11.26 8.16
C VAL A 64 3.94 12.67 8.75
N SER A 65 3.05 13.55 8.26
CA SER A 65 2.89 14.89 8.82
C SER A 65 2.26 14.88 10.22
N LEU A 66 1.44 13.88 10.51
CA LEU A 66 0.79 13.69 11.81
C LEU A 66 1.71 12.97 12.80
N ASP A 67 2.40 11.93 12.34
CA ASP A 67 3.41 11.20 13.09
C ASP A 67 4.60 10.84 12.20
N ALA A 68 5.75 11.46 12.46
CA ALA A 68 6.96 11.20 11.69
C ALA A 68 7.49 9.76 11.83
N LYS A 69 7.11 9.03 12.89
CA LYS A 69 7.45 7.60 13.06
C LYS A 69 6.60 6.70 12.17
N SER A 70 5.42 7.14 11.74
CA SER A 70 4.56 6.35 10.84
C SER A 70 5.28 5.91 9.56
N LYS A 71 6.29 6.64 9.09
CA LYS A 71 7.15 6.24 7.95
C LYS A 71 7.80 4.85 8.12
N GLU A 72 7.94 4.37 9.34
CA GLU A 72 8.48 3.05 9.67
C GLU A 72 7.44 1.95 9.46
N GLN A 73 6.15 2.29 9.38
CA GLN A 73 5.03 1.41 9.08
C GLN A 73 4.91 1.16 7.56
N TYR A 74 6.02 0.81 6.92
CA TYR A 74 6.12 0.75 5.47
C TYR A 74 5.25 -0.35 4.83
N LYS A 75 4.97 -1.45 5.54
CA LYS A 75 4.06 -2.50 5.06
C LYS A 75 2.63 -1.97 5.01
N PHE A 76 2.21 -1.26 6.06
CA PHE A 76 0.91 -0.60 6.10
C PHE A 76 0.77 0.42 4.95
N HIS A 77 1.72 1.35 4.80
CA HIS A 77 1.68 2.35 3.73
C HIS A 77 1.62 1.73 2.32
N PHE A 78 2.35 0.63 2.10
CA PHE A 78 2.26 -0.10 0.84
C PHE A 78 0.85 -0.69 0.62
N VAL A 79 0.33 -1.41 1.61
CA VAL A 79 -0.98 -2.08 1.49
C VAL A 79 -2.11 -1.07 1.34
N SER A 80 -2.09 0.03 2.10
CA SER A 80 -3.08 1.10 2.03
C SER A 80 -3.07 1.75 0.63
N SER A 81 -1.88 2.08 0.10
CA SER A 81 -1.71 2.68 -1.22
C SER A 81 -2.14 1.73 -2.34
N TYR A 82 -1.76 0.45 -2.25
CA TYR A 82 -2.11 -0.56 -3.25
C TYR A 82 -3.61 -0.81 -3.33
N LEU A 83 -4.29 -0.91 -2.19
CA LEU A 83 -5.74 -1.02 -2.15
C LEU A 83 -6.44 0.26 -2.60
N PHE A 84 -5.87 1.44 -2.31
CA PHE A 84 -6.43 2.71 -2.74
C PHE A 84 -6.34 2.89 -4.27
N CYS A 85 -5.38 2.27 -4.95
CA CYS A 85 -5.34 2.22 -6.42
C CYS A 85 -6.63 1.61 -7.01
N PHE A 86 -7.27 0.65 -6.33
CA PHE A 86 -8.58 0.12 -6.77
C PHE A 86 -9.70 1.16 -6.62
N VAL A 87 -9.62 2.05 -5.62
CA VAL A 87 -10.57 3.17 -5.44
C VAL A 87 -10.37 4.18 -6.57
N VAL A 88 -9.14 4.63 -6.79
CA VAL A 88 -8.78 5.60 -7.85
C VAL A 88 -9.19 5.06 -9.23
N ALA A 89 -9.00 3.76 -9.49
CA ALA A 89 -9.44 3.12 -10.72
C ALA A 89 -10.96 2.86 -10.84
N GLY A 90 -11.76 3.24 -9.83
CA GLY A 90 -13.20 3.02 -9.78
C GLY A 90 -13.60 1.54 -9.73
N LYS A 91 -12.73 0.66 -9.22
CA LYS A 91 -12.97 -0.79 -9.08
C LYS A 91 -13.67 -1.15 -7.78
N ILE A 92 -13.45 -0.35 -6.75
CA ILE A 92 -14.11 -0.45 -5.44
C ILE A 92 -14.47 0.95 -4.96
N GLU A 93 -15.47 1.05 -4.10
CA GLU A 93 -15.82 2.29 -3.40
C GLU A 93 -15.02 2.45 -2.11
N GLU A 94 -14.92 3.67 -1.58
CA GLU A 94 -14.23 3.98 -0.31
C GLU A 94 -14.76 3.13 0.86
N MET A 95 -16.09 3.00 1.01
CA MET A 95 -16.69 2.12 2.04
C MET A 95 -16.31 0.64 1.88
N GLN A 96 -15.98 0.21 0.66
CA GLN A 96 -15.47 -1.14 0.45
C GLN A 96 -13.98 -1.22 0.76
N TYR A 97 -13.21 -0.20 0.41
CA TYR A 97 -11.81 -0.07 0.80
C TYR A 97 -11.64 -0.15 2.31
N ASP A 98 -12.41 0.62 3.09
CA ASP A 98 -12.34 0.61 4.56
C ASP A 98 -12.55 -0.80 5.13
N ARG A 99 -13.60 -1.48 4.67
CA ARG A 99 -13.89 -2.87 5.09
C ARG A 99 -12.79 -3.85 4.69
N ILE A 100 -12.08 -3.61 3.59
CA ILE A 100 -10.95 -4.44 3.16
C ILE A 100 -9.73 -4.14 4.04
N MET A 101 -9.43 -2.86 4.28
CA MET A 101 -8.35 -2.44 5.15
C MET A 101 -8.51 -3.03 6.55
N ASP A 102 -9.67 -2.88 7.18
CA ASP A 102 -9.96 -3.48 8.49
C ASP A 102 -9.68 -4.99 8.49
N TYR A 103 -10.23 -5.71 7.50
CA TYR A 103 -10.07 -7.15 7.40
C TYR A 103 -8.62 -7.59 7.20
N VAL A 104 -7.85 -6.82 6.43
CA VAL A 104 -6.44 -7.10 6.11
C VAL A 104 -5.54 -6.75 7.30
N CYS A 105 -5.73 -5.61 7.94
CA CYS A 105 -4.99 -5.19 9.13
C CYS A 105 -5.14 -6.18 10.29
N GLU A 106 -6.32 -6.77 10.48
CA GLU A 106 -6.53 -7.82 11.50
C GLU A 106 -5.76 -9.13 11.23
N ARG A 107 -5.30 -9.36 10.00
CA ARG A 107 -4.79 -10.68 9.54
C ARG A 107 -3.38 -10.64 8.99
N LEU A 108 -2.87 -9.46 8.66
CA LEU A 108 -1.50 -9.24 8.26
C LEU A 108 -0.79 -8.44 9.33
N ASP A 109 0.44 -8.85 9.59
CA ASP A 109 1.38 -8.11 10.42
C ASP A 109 1.94 -6.92 9.62
N LEU A 110 1.14 -5.86 9.54
CA LEU A 110 1.44 -4.64 8.76
C LEU A 110 2.14 -3.56 9.56
N PHE A 111 2.13 -3.68 10.87
CA PHE A 111 2.72 -2.71 11.77
C PHE A 111 3.96 -3.35 12.38
N GLU A 112 5.08 -2.64 12.40
CA GLU A 112 6.21 -3.07 13.20
C GLU A 112 5.79 -2.88 14.67
N ASP A 113 5.66 -3.99 15.41
CA ASP A 113 5.34 -3.97 16.83
C ASP A 113 6.42 -3.14 17.55
N ASP A 114 6.01 -2.02 18.15
CA ASP A 114 6.75 -1.40 19.25
C ASP A 114 6.69 -2.40 20.42
N HIS A 115 7.55 -3.41 20.41
CA HIS A 115 7.86 -4.23 21.59
C HIS A 115 8.73 -3.40 22.55
N ASP A 116 8.21 -2.27 23.01
CA ASP A 116 8.61 -1.64 24.26
C ASP A 116 7.64 -2.11 25.34
N HIS A 117 7.80 -3.38 25.74
CA HIS A 117 7.32 -3.81 27.05
C HIS A 117 8.27 -3.23 28.10
N ASP A 118 7.81 -2.16 28.77
CA ASP A 118 8.27 -1.75 30.12
C ASP A 118 8.19 -2.91 31.12
#